data_AF-A0AAU6JGN4-F1
#
_entry.id   AF-A0AAU6JGN4-F1
#
_cell.length_a   1.000
_cell.length_b   1.000
_cell.length_c   1.000
_cell.angle_alpha   90.00
_cell.angle_beta   90.00
_cell.angle_gamma   90.00
#
_symmetry.space_group_name_H-M   'P 1'
#
loop_
_entity.id
_entity.type
_entity.pdbx_description
1 polymer ?
#
loop_
_entity_poly.entity_id
_entity_poly.type
_entity_poly.pdbx_seq_one_letter_code
_entity_poly.pdbx_strand_id
1 'polypeptide(L)'
;MRPAPKVLRACLRSSGLRSYWLRQYPCLRDPAARAGAEAHVLGTLRTLPVTHRVGYAAVLGALPLAYRLTTGGRALRGATGEEGRRGMRALAALPGFAEVVRSSTALALLGALDDRTGDGGRR
;
A
#
# COMPACT_ATOMS: atom_id res chain seq x y z
N MET A 1 -13.26 19.20 -12.39
CA MET A 1 -12.17 19.10 -11.40
C MET A 1 -11.61 17.66 -11.39
N ARG A 2 -10.45 17.38 -12.02
CA ARG A 2 -9.80 16.04 -11.95
C ARG A 2 -8.40 16.10 -11.28
N PRO A 3 -8.32 16.23 -9.94
CA PRO A 3 -7.07 16.06 -9.18
C PRO A 3 -6.87 14.63 -8.60
N ALA A 4 -7.87 13.74 -8.68
CA ALA A 4 -7.89 12.44 -8.00
C ALA A 4 -6.66 11.50 -8.23
N PRO A 5 -6.07 11.37 -9.44
CA PRO A 5 -5.02 10.38 -9.67
C PRO A 5 -3.67 10.76 -9.07
N LYS A 6 -3.38 12.06 -8.91
CA LYS A 6 -2.15 12.54 -8.24
C LYS A 6 -2.27 12.38 -6.72
N VAL A 7 -3.46 12.66 -6.17
CA VAL A 7 -3.74 12.53 -4.74
C VAL A 7 -3.61 11.08 -4.27
N LEU A 8 -4.23 10.12 -4.97
CA LEU A 8 -4.10 8.70 -4.59
C LEU A 8 -2.66 8.20 -4.57
N ARG A 9 -1.85 8.61 -5.58
CA ARG A 9 -0.42 8.28 -5.62
C ARG A 9 0.34 8.92 -4.46
N ALA A 10 0.04 10.18 -4.13
CA ALA A 10 0.65 10.86 -3.01
C ALA A 10 0.28 10.17 -1.68
N CYS A 11 -1.00 9.87 -1.45
CA CYS A 11 -1.49 9.16 -0.27
C CYS A 11 -0.85 7.78 -0.13
N LEU A 12 -0.76 7.01 -1.22
CA LEU A 12 -0.11 5.70 -1.19
C LEU A 12 1.36 5.81 -0.79
N ARG A 13 2.10 6.76 -1.38
CA ARG A 13 3.52 6.99 -1.05
C ARG A 13 3.71 7.52 0.36
N SER A 14 2.80 8.37 0.84
CA SER A 14 2.88 8.93 2.19
C SER A 14 2.49 7.92 3.27
N SER A 15 1.60 6.96 2.95
CA SER A 15 1.03 5.96 3.87
C SER A 15 2.08 5.11 4.62
N GLY A 16 3.25 4.92 4.03
CA GLY A 16 4.27 4.00 4.57
C GLY A 16 4.04 2.53 4.19
N LEU A 17 2.97 2.20 3.46
CA LEU A 17 2.71 0.83 2.98
C LEU A 17 3.84 0.29 2.12
N ARG A 18 4.44 1.11 1.25
CA ARG A 18 5.61 0.70 0.46
C ARG A 18 6.77 0.24 1.35
N SER A 19 7.10 1.01 2.40
CA SER A 19 8.17 0.65 3.34
C SER A 19 7.83 -0.64 4.09
N TYR A 20 6.57 -0.81 4.49
CA TYR A 20 6.09 -2.04 5.08
C TYR A 20 6.25 -3.24 4.14
N TRP A 21 5.79 -3.12 2.89
CA TRP A 21 5.86 -4.17 1.89
C TRP A 21 7.30 -4.63 1.63
N LEU A 22 8.23 -3.69 1.45
CA LEU A 22 9.65 -3.98 1.19
C LEU A 22 10.32 -4.77 2.32
N ARG A 23 9.84 -4.56 3.55
CA ARG A 23 10.36 -5.26 4.72
C ARG A 23 9.77 -6.67 4.85
N GLN A 24 8.49 -6.85 4.48
CA GLN A 24 7.81 -8.16 4.64
C GLN A 24 7.87 -9.09 3.45
N TYR A 25 7.97 -8.56 2.25
CA TYR A 25 7.87 -9.34 1.03
C TYR A 25 9.16 -9.16 0.22
N PRO A 26 10.10 -10.12 0.31
CA PRO A 26 11.37 -10.05 -0.40
C PRO A 26 11.21 -9.88 -1.92
N CYS A 27 10.15 -10.44 -2.50
CA CYS A 27 9.83 -10.31 -3.92
C CYS A 27 9.57 -8.85 -4.37
N LEU A 28 9.23 -7.95 -3.45
CA LEU A 28 9.00 -6.53 -3.74
C LEU A 28 10.27 -5.69 -3.62
N ARG A 29 11.42 -6.28 -3.24
CA ARG A 29 12.70 -5.56 -3.17
C ARG A 29 13.25 -5.22 -4.56
N ASP A 30 12.89 -6.04 -5.54
CA ASP A 30 13.20 -5.77 -6.94
C ASP A 30 12.54 -4.46 -7.41
N PRO A 31 13.29 -3.52 -8.01
CA PRO A 31 12.74 -2.24 -8.45
C PRO A 31 11.61 -2.34 -9.48
N ALA A 32 11.65 -3.32 -10.37
CA ALA A 32 10.62 -3.52 -11.41
C ALA A 32 9.34 -4.09 -10.78
N ALA A 33 9.43 -5.18 -10.02
CA ALA A 33 8.31 -5.76 -9.28
C ALA A 33 7.62 -4.74 -8.35
N ARG A 34 8.40 -3.85 -7.74
CA ARG A 34 7.89 -2.74 -6.93
C ARG A 34 7.14 -1.69 -7.74
N ALA A 35 7.61 -1.37 -8.95
CA ALA A 35 6.94 -0.44 -9.84
C ALA A 35 5.60 -1.04 -10.32
N GLY A 36 5.58 -2.33 -10.68
CA GLY A 36 4.37 -3.09 -10.99
C GLY A 36 3.37 -3.11 -9.85
N ALA A 37 3.83 -3.40 -8.63
CA ALA A 37 3.00 -3.35 -7.43
C ALA A 37 2.31 -1.98 -7.25
N GLU A 38 3.06 -0.88 -7.31
CA GLU A 38 2.49 0.46 -7.23
C GLU A 38 1.52 0.76 -8.39
N ALA A 39 1.89 0.36 -9.60
CA ALA A 39 1.09 0.60 -10.80
C ALA A 39 -0.23 -0.15 -10.74
N HIS A 40 -0.22 -1.42 -10.31
CA HIS A 40 -1.40 -2.28 -10.23
C HIS A 40 -2.36 -1.82 -9.12
N VAL A 41 -1.85 -1.44 -7.95
CA VAL A 41 -2.66 -0.84 -6.87
C VAL A 41 -3.31 0.45 -7.37
N LEU A 42 -2.53 1.37 -7.95
CA LEU A 42 -3.08 2.64 -8.43
C LEU A 42 -4.01 2.47 -9.63
N GLY A 43 -3.73 1.52 -10.51
CA GLY A 43 -4.57 1.15 -11.65
C GLY A 43 -5.93 0.66 -11.17
N THR A 44 -5.94 -0.29 -10.24
CA THR A 44 -7.17 -0.83 -9.64
C THR A 44 -7.95 0.24 -8.90
N LEU A 45 -7.31 1.07 -8.08
CA LEU A 45 -8.03 2.14 -7.40
C LEU A 45 -8.63 3.18 -8.37
N ARG A 46 -8.06 3.35 -9.57
CA ARG A 46 -8.61 4.28 -10.57
C ARG A 46 -9.89 3.78 -11.23
N THR A 47 -10.11 2.46 -11.29
CA THR A 47 -11.34 1.89 -11.86
C THR A 47 -12.53 2.01 -10.92
N LEU A 48 -12.29 2.30 -9.62
CA LEU A 48 -13.34 2.44 -8.62
C LEU A 48 -14.18 3.73 -8.80
N PRO A 49 -15.45 3.71 -8.37
CA PRO A 49 -16.28 4.90 -8.28
C PRO A 49 -15.60 6.04 -7.49
N VAL A 50 -15.95 7.29 -7.78
CA VAL A 50 -15.33 8.47 -7.14
C VAL A 50 -15.39 8.40 -5.61
N THR A 51 -16.53 7.99 -5.06
CA THR A 51 -16.75 7.85 -3.61
C THR A 51 -15.74 6.89 -2.98
N HIS A 52 -15.51 5.75 -3.60
CA HIS A 52 -14.54 4.75 -3.16
C HIS A 52 -13.11 5.27 -3.26
N ARG A 53 -12.78 6.00 -4.33
CA ARG A 53 -11.46 6.63 -4.49
C ARG A 53 -11.16 7.62 -3.38
N VAL A 54 -12.13 8.45 -3.01
CA VAL A 54 -11.99 9.40 -1.90
C VAL A 54 -11.80 8.64 -0.58
N GLY A 55 -12.60 7.59 -0.33
CA GLY A 55 -12.45 6.72 0.84
C GLY A 55 -11.06 6.11 0.96
N TYR A 56 -10.55 5.50 -0.13
CA TYR A 56 -9.19 4.95 -0.16
C TYR A 56 -8.12 6.03 0.05
N ALA A 57 -8.25 7.19 -0.58
CA ALA A 57 -7.31 8.29 -0.37
C ALA A 57 -7.28 8.76 1.10
N ALA A 58 -8.45 8.86 1.73
CA ALA A 58 -8.58 9.23 3.14
C ALA A 58 -7.92 8.18 4.05
N VAL A 59 -8.23 6.89 3.87
CA VAL A 59 -7.65 5.82 4.70
C VAL A 59 -6.14 5.70 4.49
N LEU A 60 -5.66 5.75 3.24
CA LEU A 60 -4.22 5.74 2.94
C LEU A 60 -3.50 6.96 3.54
N GLY A 61 -4.12 8.14 3.50
CA GLY A 61 -3.61 9.36 4.10
C GLY A 61 -3.57 9.31 5.63
N ALA A 62 -4.58 8.68 6.24
CA ALA A 62 -4.68 8.51 7.70
C ALA A 62 -3.77 7.40 8.25
N LEU A 63 -3.35 6.45 7.40
CA LEU A 63 -2.59 5.27 7.80
C LEU A 63 -1.33 5.55 8.65
N PRO A 64 -0.48 6.54 8.31
CA PRO A 64 0.69 6.87 9.13
C PRO A 64 0.31 7.34 10.53
N LEU A 65 -0.75 8.15 10.64
CA LEU A 65 -1.23 8.68 11.92
C LEU A 65 -1.87 7.58 12.75
N ALA A 66 -2.76 6.79 12.15
CA ALA A 66 -3.40 5.66 12.81
C ALA A 66 -2.36 4.65 13.32
N TYR A 67 -1.32 4.36 12.54
CA TYR A 67 -0.21 3.51 12.98
C TYR A 67 0.55 4.12 14.17
N ARG A 68 0.82 5.43 14.15
CA ARG A 68 1.48 6.10 15.29
C ARG A 68 0.63 6.02 16.55
N LEU A 69 -0.68 6.21 16.44
CA LEU A 69 -1.60 6.12 17.59
C LEU A 69 -1.64 4.70 18.17
N THR A 70 -1.68 3.67 17.32
CA THR A 70 -1.74 2.27 17.77
C THR A 70 -0.41 1.72 18.29
N THR A 71 0.73 2.34 17.95
CA THR A 71 2.08 1.85 18.32
C THR A 71 2.82 2.72 19.34
N GLY A 72 2.13 3.68 19.97
CA GLY A 72 2.72 4.56 20.98
C GLY A 72 3.71 5.57 20.40
N GLY A 73 3.42 6.14 19.23
CA GLY A 73 4.18 7.23 18.60
C GLY A 73 5.18 6.79 17.53
N ARG A 74 5.41 5.48 17.33
CA ARG A 74 6.39 4.95 16.37
C ARG A 74 5.93 5.15 14.91
N ALA A 75 6.87 5.46 14.03
CA ALA A 75 6.59 5.67 12.61
C ALA A 75 6.75 4.38 11.79
N LEU A 76 5.75 4.07 10.94
CA LEU A 76 5.75 2.86 10.10
C LEU A 76 6.97 2.76 9.17
N ARG A 77 7.47 3.89 8.65
CA ARG A 77 8.64 3.90 7.74
C ARG A 77 9.93 3.42 8.40
N GLY A 78 10.08 3.70 9.70
CA GLY A 78 11.26 3.35 10.49
C GLY A 78 11.17 1.99 11.18
N ALA A 79 9.97 1.41 11.28
CA ALA A 79 9.74 0.15 11.98
C ALA A 79 10.55 -1.01 11.36
N THR A 80 11.09 -1.88 12.22
CA THR A 80 11.65 -3.17 11.80
C THR A 80 10.55 -4.07 11.21
N GLY A 81 10.93 -5.20 10.61
CA GLY A 81 9.97 -6.17 10.10
C GLY A 81 8.99 -6.63 11.19
N GLU A 82 9.48 -6.98 12.38
CA GLU A 82 8.64 -7.46 13.47
C GLU A 82 7.71 -6.37 14.02
N GLU A 83 8.24 -5.18 14.27
CA GLU A 83 7.47 -4.02 14.74
C GLU A 83 6.39 -3.63 13.73
N GLY A 84 6.74 -3.63 12.44
CA GLY A 84 5.80 -3.37 11.36
C GLY A 84 4.66 -4.39 11.35
N ARG A 85 4.94 -5.69 11.52
CA ARG A 85 3.87 -6.71 11.62
C ARG A 85 2.97 -6.49 12.81
N ARG A 86 3.55 -6.28 14.00
CA ARG A 86 2.78 -6.06 15.23
C ARG A 86 1.92 -4.80 15.13
N GLY A 87 2.49 -3.69 14.66
CA GLY A 87 1.77 -2.43 14.49
C GLY A 87 0.69 -2.50 13.42
N MET A 88 0.94 -3.18 12.30
CA MET A 88 -0.08 -3.38 11.26
C MET A 88 -1.21 -4.31 11.72
N ARG A 89 -0.93 -5.31 12.59
CA ARG A 89 -1.99 -6.11 13.23
C ARG A 89 -2.86 -5.26 14.17
N ALA A 90 -2.24 -4.40 14.99
CA ALA A 90 -2.98 -3.48 15.83
C ALA A 90 -3.81 -2.47 15.01
N LEU A 91 -3.27 -2.00 13.89
CA LEU A 91 -3.99 -1.16 12.94
C LEU A 91 -5.15 -1.90 12.28
N ALA A 92 -4.97 -3.18 11.92
CA ALA A 92 -6.01 -4.02 11.33
C ALA A 92 -7.13 -4.38 12.31
N ALA A 93 -6.97 -4.11 13.62
CA ALA A 93 -8.09 -4.18 14.56
C ALA A 93 -9.05 -2.98 14.41
N LEU A 94 -8.65 -1.92 13.70
CA LEU A 94 -9.50 -0.75 13.45
C LEU A 94 -10.41 -0.98 12.23
N PRO A 95 -11.70 -0.62 12.32
CA PRO A 95 -12.62 -0.74 11.20
C PRO A 95 -12.14 0.10 10.00
N GLY A 96 -12.28 -0.44 8.79
CA GLY A 96 -11.86 0.21 7.53
C GLY A 96 -10.37 0.10 7.20
N PHE A 97 -9.47 0.01 8.20
CA PHE A 97 -8.02 -0.13 7.94
C PHE A 97 -7.64 -1.56 7.55
N ALA A 98 -8.26 -2.57 8.18
CA ALA A 98 -8.02 -3.98 7.88
C ALA A 98 -8.18 -4.27 6.39
N GLU A 99 -9.30 -3.82 5.81
CA GLU A 99 -9.62 -4.05 4.41
C GLU A 99 -8.61 -3.35 3.52
N VAL A 100 -8.40 -2.04 3.72
CA VAL A 100 -7.48 -1.27 2.87
C VAL A 100 -6.07 -1.84 2.88
N VAL A 101 -5.56 -2.25 4.05
CA VAL A 101 -4.24 -2.89 4.16
C VAL A 101 -4.23 -4.24 3.43
N ARG A 102 -5.25 -5.06 3.62
CA ARG A 102 -5.36 -6.38 3.00
C ARG A 102 -5.47 -6.29 1.49
N SER A 103 -6.43 -5.53 0.96
CA SER A 103 -6.63 -5.42 -0.50
C SER A 103 -5.43 -4.75 -1.16
N SER A 104 -4.86 -3.69 -0.57
CA SER A 104 -3.69 -3.03 -1.17
C SER A 104 -2.45 -3.91 -1.19
N THR A 105 -2.26 -4.75 -0.17
CA THR A 105 -1.15 -5.71 -0.12
C THR A 105 -1.36 -6.85 -1.13
N ALA A 106 -2.58 -7.38 -1.25
CA ALA A 106 -2.90 -8.39 -2.26
C ALA A 106 -2.66 -7.86 -3.69
N LEU A 107 -3.14 -6.65 -3.99
CA LEU A 107 -2.93 -5.99 -5.28
C LEU A 107 -1.46 -5.68 -5.56
N ALA A 108 -0.69 -5.32 -4.54
CA ALA A 108 0.75 -5.10 -4.67
C ALA A 108 1.48 -6.40 -5.03
N LEU A 109 1.14 -7.50 -4.37
CA LEU A 109 1.73 -8.81 -4.68
C LEU A 109 1.31 -9.31 -6.06
N LEU A 110 0.05 -9.10 -6.46
CA LEU A 110 -0.44 -9.44 -7.79
C LEU A 110 0.30 -8.64 -8.88
N GLY A 111 0.41 -7.32 -8.72
CA GLY A 111 1.16 -6.49 -9.66
C GLY A 111 2.65 -6.88 -9.78
N ALA A 112 3.25 -7.35 -8.70
CA ALA A 112 4.62 -7.86 -8.71
C ALA A 112 4.78 -9.26 -9.35
N LEU A 113 3.69 -10.01 -9.49
CA LEU A 113 3.66 -11.26 -10.23
C LEU A 113 3.40 -11.02 -11.72
N ASP A 114 2.46 -10.12 -12.04
CA ASP A 114 2.14 -9.72 -13.42
C ASP A 114 3.37 -9.14 -14.14
N ASP A 115 4.15 -8.28 -13.48
CA ASP A 115 5.37 -7.74 -14.08
C ASP A 115 6.44 -8.81 -14.34
N ARG A 116 6.55 -9.83 -13.48
CA ARG A 116 7.50 -10.94 -13.67
C ARG A 116 7.10 -11.87 -14.81
N THR A 117 5.81 -12.01 -15.08
CA THR A 117 5.32 -12.82 -16.21
C THR A 117 5.37 -12.02 -17.52
N GLY A 118 5.18 -10.70 -17.48
CA GLY A 118 5.30 -9.81 -18.63
C GLY A 118 6.72 -9.63 -19.17
N ASP A 119 7.74 -9.78 -18.33
CA ASP A 119 9.17 -9.75 -18.71
C ASP A 119 9.67 -11.10 -19.27
N GLY A 120 8.94 -12.19 -19.02
CA GLY A 120 9.19 -13.51 -19.61
C GLY A 120 8.66 -13.68 -21.04
N GLY A 121 7.76 -12.80 -21.48
CA GLY A 121 7.10 -12.84 -22.80
C GLY A 121 7.70 -11.90 -23.85
N ARG A 122 8.79 -11.19 -23.54
CA ARG A 122 9.52 -10.32 -24.49
C ARG A 122 10.99 -10.73 -24.53
N ARG A 123 11.27 -11.83 -25.22
CA ARG A 123 12.60 -12.17 -25.75
C ARG A 123 12.50 -12.30 -27.25
#